data_AF-W5YAZ8-F1
#
_entry.id   AF-W5YAZ8-F1
#
_cell.length_a   1.000
_cell.length_b   1.000
_cell.length_c   1.000
_cell.angle_alpha   90.00
_cell.angle_beta   90.00
_cell.angle_gamma   90.00
#
_symmetry.space_group_name_H-M   'P 1'
#
loop_
_entity.id
_entity.type
_entity.pdbx_description
1 polymer ?
#
loop_
_entity_poly.entity_id
_entity_poly.type
_entity_poly.pdbx_seq_one_letter_code
_entity_poly.pdbx_strand_id
1 'polypeptide(L)'
;MTPFVLDASLLRAEAARLGRDSAVLTAERAAATDALGEDFLLLDSPAFAAGRRRFGDILEELGAPLMALGRMEAALLLTAIAQEELERAYRLVAGVGGMSPAHELADRSGLISAILRDLVGLGRALDLACAKEIEAAARLCTPLAPPPRHSLGDFAGVRLDEVNAVNLLGAPPEVLALAERYPDARLLEVGDGTIAAAFGDLDSADCVVTMVAGVGSSDPAGWEGNLGRAERLHRSTGAATIMWLGYEAPDSVPEALSTAPARAGGERLREFQSGLRGRNPGAALVVAGHSYGSTVAGHAATGEGLDADALVLMGSPGVPGELTLRGEDPRVVAVLGDRDPIGLAGTGELAVHGRDPAAATSGFERWRVPGDHSGYVDDPVFVDKLRGLLTETATAKGA
;
A
#
# COMPACT_ATOMS: atom_id res chain seq x y z
N MET A 1 33.27 1.50 5.30
CA MET A 1 32.02 1.87 4.59
C MET A 1 30.87 1.66 5.54
N THR A 2 29.98 2.65 5.65
CA THR A 2 28.73 2.53 6.40
C THR A 2 27.79 1.56 5.65
N PRO A 3 26.97 0.76 6.35
CA PRO A 3 26.03 -0.17 5.72
C PRO A 3 24.73 0.51 5.25
N PHE A 4 24.64 1.83 5.42
CA PHE A 4 23.45 2.61 5.08
C PHE A 4 23.45 3.02 3.62
N VAL A 5 22.26 3.12 3.04
CA VAL A 5 22.04 3.58 1.66
C VAL A 5 22.24 5.09 1.55
N LEU A 6 21.82 5.83 2.57
CA LEU A 6 21.91 7.29 2.63
C LEU A 6 23.29 7.77 3.10
N ASP A 7 23.74 8.90 2.52
CA ASP A 7 24.90 9.67 2.97
C ASP A 7 24.44 11.04 3.48
N ALA A 8 24.60 11.28 4.78
CA ALA A 8 24.16 12.53 5.40
C ALA A 8 24.84 13.78 4.83
N SER A 9 26.10 13.68 4.38
CA SER A 9 26.82 14.83 3.82
C SER A 9 26.25 15.21 2.45
N LEU A 10 25.91 14.21 1.63
CA LEU A 10 25.23 14.45 0.35
C LEU A 10 23.84 15.04 0.56
N LEU A 11 23.06 14.50 1.50
CA LEU A 11 21.72 15.03 1.84
C LEU A 11 21.79 16.50 2.27
N ARG A 12 22.76 16.88 3.12
CA ARG A 12 22.97 18.29 3.50
C ARG A 12 23.39 19.17 2.32
N ALA A 13 24.25 18.67 1.44
CA ALA A 13 24.71 19.41 0.28
C ALA A 13 23.55 19.74 -0.67
N GLU A 14 22.69 18.76 -0.95
CA GLU A 14 21.51 18.95 -1.79
C GLU A 14 20.46 19.83 -1.11
N ALA A 15 20.23 19.67 0.20
CA ALA A 15 19.33 20.55 0.93
C ALA A 15 19.81 22.01 0.88
N ALA A 16 21.10 22.26 1.11
CA ALA A 16 21.67 23.59 1.03
C ALA A 16 21.60 24.18 -0.39
N ARG A 17 21.65 23.34 -1.42
CA ARG A 17 21.45 23.76 -2.80
C ARG A 17 19.99 24.18 -3.04
N LEU A 18 19.03 23.34 -2.66
CA LEU A 18 17.60 23.65 -2.78
C LEU A 18 17.22 24.91 -2.00
N GLY A 19 17.77 25.09 -0.80
CA GLY A 19 17.53 26.30 0.00
C GLY A 19 18.07 27.57 -0.66
N ARG A 20 19.26 27.51 -1.29
CA ARG A 20 19.78 28.63 -2.08
C ARG A 20 18.90 28.95 -3.29
N ASP A 21 18.51 27.93 -4.05
CA ASP A 21 17.69 28.08 -5.25
C ASP A 21 16.30 28.64 -4.88
N SER A 22 15.69 28.13 -3.81
CA SER A 22 14.41 28.61 -3.26
C SER A 22 14.49 30.06 -2.78
N ALA A 23 15.57 30.44 -2.08
CA ALA A 23 15.77 31.81 -1.62
C ALA A 23 15.92 32.80 -2.78
N VAL A 24 16.67 32.43 -3.83
CA VAL A 24 16.80 33.25 -5.04
C VAL A 24 15.45 33.43 -5.73
N LEU A 25 14.71 32.35 -5.98
CA LEU A 25 13.41 32.42 -6.63
C LEU A 25 12.37 33.20 -5.81
N THR A 26 12.43 33.11 -4.48
CA THR A 26 11.57 33.88 -3.59
C THR A 26 11.87 35.37 -3.68
N ALA A 27 13.16 35.75 -3.71
CA ALA A 27 13.57 37.14 -3.86
C ALA A 27 13.18 37.71 -5.24
N GLU A 28 13.38 36.95 -6.32
CA GLU A 28 12.99 37.33 -7.68
C GLU A 28 11.47 37.50 -7.80
N ARG A 29 10.68 36.60 -7.21
CA ARG A 29 9.21 36.71 -7.17
C ARG A 29 8.77 37.97 -6.41
N ALA A 30 9.38 38.26 -5.27
CA ALA A 30 9.07 39.46 -4.48
C ALA A 30 9.39 40.74 -5.27
N ALA A 31 10.57 40.81 -5.89
CA ALA A 31 10.98 41.93 -6.73
C ALA A 31 10.04 42.13 -7.93
N ALA A 32 9.63 41.04 -8.60
CA ALA A 32 8.65 41.10 -9.70
C ALA A 32 7.26 41.56 -9.23
N THR A 33 6.87 41.19 -8.01
CA THR A 33 5.59 41.63 -7.39
C THR A 33 5.62 43.12 -7.06
N ASP A 34 6.74 43.61 -6.52
CA ASP A 34 6.91 45.04 -6.22
C ASP A 34 6.92 45.89 -7.49
N ALA A 35 7.61 45.44 -8.54
CA ALA A 35 7.62 46.10 -9.85
C ALA A 35 6.22 46.21 -10.47
N LEU A 36 5.37 45.19 -10.31
CA LEU A 36 3.95 45.24 -10.71
C LEU A 36 3.14 46.31 -9.95
N GLY A 37 3.55 46.63 -8.73
CA GLY A 37 2.91 47.62 -7.86
C GLY A 37 3.32 49.05 -8.20
N GLU A 38 4.61 49.32 -8.39
CA GLU A 38 5.13 50.69 -8.53
C GLU A 38 5.27 51.15 -10.00
N ASP A 39 5.90 50.35 -10.87
CA ASP A 39 6.27 50.77 -12.23
C ASP A 39 5.10 50.77 -13.22
N PHE A 40 4.06 49.97 -12.92
CA PHE A 40 2.91 49.74 -13.78
C PHE A 40 1.73 50.70 -13.51
N LEU A 41 1.84 51.62 -12.55
CA LEU A 41 0.82 52.63 -12.23
C LEU A 41 0.75 53.78 -13.24
N LEU A 42 1.82 54.02 -13.99
CA LEU A 42 1.93 55.13 -14.95
C LEU A 42 1.28 54.83 -16.32
N LEU A 43 0.83 53.59 -16.54
CA LEU A 43 0.30 53.10 -17.80
C LEU A 43 -1.17 52.69 -17.64
N ASP A 44 -2.07 53.66 -17.80
CA ASP A 44 -3.51 53.49 -17.56
C ASP A 44 -4.26 53.15 -18.87
N SER A 45 -4.30 51.86 -19.20
CA SER A 45 -5.18 51.35 -20.25
C SER A 45 -5.80 50.00 -19.87
N PRO A 46 -7.00 49.67 -20.36
CA PRO A 46 -7.64 48.38 -20.08
C PRO A 46 -6.80 47.17 -20.49
N ALA A 47 -6.04 47.26 -21.60
CA ALA A 47 -5.17 46.20 -22.07
C ALA A 47 -3.97 45.97 -21.14
N PHE A 48 -3.37 47.06 -20.66
CA PHE A 48 -2.25 46.99 -19.72
C PHE A 48 -2.69 46.49 -18.34
N ALA A 49 -3.87 46.91 -17.86
CA ALA A 49 -4.48 46.37 -16.65
C ALA A 49 -4.76 44.85 -16.76
N ALA A 50 -5.18 44.37 -17.93
CA ALA A 50 -5.35 42.94 -18.16
C ALA A 50 -4.01 42.17 -18.19
N GLY A 51 -2.97 42.75 -18.82
CA GLY A 51 -1.61 42.19 -18.81
C GLY A 51 -1.03 42.10 -17.39
N ARG A 52 -1.21 43.15 -16.57
CA ARG A 52 -0.81 43.19 -15.16
C ARG A 52 -1.45 42.08 -14.33
N ARG A 53 -2.77 41.92 -14.44
CA ARG A 53 -3.50 40.87 -13.74
C ARG A 53 -2.93 39.50 -14.11
N ARG A 54 -2.78 39.24 -15.42
CA ARG A 54 -2.23 37.97 -15.90
C ARG A 54 -0.80 37.70 -15.42
N PHE A 55 0.05 38.73 -15.33
CA PHE A 55 1.39 38.57 -14.77
C PHE A 55 1.36 38.35 -13.26
N GLY A 56 0.46 39.02 -12.54
CA GLY A 56 0.18 38.74 -11.13
C GLY A 56 -0.27 37.30 -10.89
N ASP A 57 -1.21 36.79 -11.70
CA ASP A 57 -1.68 35.40 -11.63
C ASP A 57 -0.50 34.42 -11.80
N ILE A 58 0.39 34.66 -12.76
CA ILE A 58 1.62 33.85 -12.96
C ILE A 58 2.53 33.90 -11.72
N LEU A 59 2.71 35.07 -11.10
CA LEU A 59 3.51 35.18 -9.88
C LEU A 59 2.84 34.50 -8.68
N GLU A 60 1.51 34.46 -8.61
CA GLU A 60 0.78 33.69 -7.61
C GLU A 60 0.96 32.18 -7.82
N GLU A 61 0.92 31.70 -9.07
CA GLU A 61 1.15 30.30 -9.43
C GLU A 61 2.55 29.79 -9.01
N LEU A 62 3.56 30.67 -8.90
CA LEU A 62 4.90 30.32 -8.38
C LEU A 62 4.94 30.01 -6.87
N GLY A 63 3.86 30.28 -6.12
CA GLY A 63 3.82 30.03 -4.69
C GLY A 63 3.92 28.55 -4.31
N ALA A 64 3.20 27.68 -5.01
CA ALA A 64 3.21 26.24 -4.71
C ALA A 64 4.56 25.57 -5.02
N PRO A 65 5.24 25.87 -6.15
CA PRO A 65 6.61 25.43 -6.39
C PRO A 65 7.62 25.88 -5.33
N LEU A 66 7.57 27.13 -4.87
CA LEU A 66 8.45 27.62 -3.81
C LEU A 66 8.22 26.88 -2.49
N MET A 67 6.96 26.62 -2.15
CA MET A 67 6.60 25.86 -0.95
C MET A 67 7.05 24.39 -1.05
N ALA A 68 6.96 23.79 -2.24
CA ALA A 68 7.48 22.45 -2.51
C ALA A 68 8.99 22.36 -2.28
N LEU A 69 9.77 23.31 -2.83
CA LEU A 69 11.22 23.36 -2.65
C LEU A 69 11.60 23.47 -1.17
N GLY A 70 10.90 24.30 -0.40
CA GLY A 70 11.13 24.43 1.05
C GLY A 70 10.82 23.15 1.82
N ARG A 71 9.74 22.41 1.46
CA ARG A 71 9.43 21.11 2.07
C ARG A 71 10.48 20.05 1.73
N MET A 72 10.95 20.00 0.49
CA MET A 72 12.02 19.08 0.08
C MET A 72 13.33 19.36 0.81
N GLU A 73 13.72 20.64 0.93
CA GLU A 73 14.88 21.06 1.72
C GLU A 73 14.75 20.58 3.18
N ALA A 74 13.61 20.82 3.82
CA ALA A 74 13.37 20.42 5.19
C ALA A 74 13.44 18.89 5.37
N ALA A 75 12.83 18.12 4.46
CA ALA A 75 12.87 16.67 4.48
C ALA A 75 14.31 16.13 4.39
N LEU A 76 15.11 16.67 3.46
CA LEU A 76 16.52 16.29 3.31
C LEU A 76 17.37 16.65 4.55
N LEU A 77 17.16 17.84 5.15
CA LEU A 77 17.89 18.24 6.36
C LEU A 77 17.55 17.37 7.56
N LEU A 78 16.26 17.12 7.81
CA LEU A 78 15.83 16.27 8.92
C LEU A 78 16.35 14.84 8.75
N THR A 79 16.29 14.32 7.52
CA THR A 79 16.83 13.00 7.16
C THR A 79 18.33 12.95 7.38
N ALA A 80 19.09 13.98 6.97
CA ALA A 80 20.53 14.03 7.20
C ALA A 80 20.90 14.02 8.69
N ILE A 81 20.16 14.77 9.52
CA ILE A 81 20.36 14.80 10.98
C ILE A 81 20.10 13.42 11.57
N ALA A 82 18.98 12.79 11.22
CA ALA A 82 18.64 11.45 11.71
C ALA A 82 19.66 10.39 11.24
N GLN A 83 20.12 10.49 10.00
CA GLN A 83 21.12 9.60 9.41
C GLN A 83 22.48 9.72 10.12
N GLU A 84 22.92 10.93 10.49
CA GLU A 84 24.14 11.12 11.29
C GLU A 84 24.07 10.45 12.66
N GLU A 85 22.93 10.57 13.33
CA GLU A 85 22.70 9.92 14.63
C GLU A 85 22.68 8.40 14.48
N LEU A 86 22.07 7.88 13.41
CA LEU A 86 22.05 6.46 13.11
C LEU A 86 23.45 5.90 12.83
N GLU A 87 24.25 6.62 12.03
CA GLU A 87 25.65 6.28 11.76
C GLU A 87 26.53 6.33 13.01
N ARG A 88 26.26 7.28 13.91
CA ARG A 88 26.97 7.42 15.18
C ARG A 88 26.62 6.26 16.10
N ALA A 89 25.34 5.92 16.22
CA ALA A 89 24.86 4.76 16.98
C ALA A 89 25.44 3.45 16.44
N TYR A 90 25.44 3.27 15.11
CA TYR A 90 26.02 2.09 14.47
C TYR A 90 27.51 1.94 14.77
N ARG A 91 28.29 3.02 14.62
CA ARG A 91 29.74 3.00 14.93
C ARG A 91 30.02 2.68 16.38
N LEU A 92 29.21 3.18 17.32
CA LEU A 92 29.32 2.86 18.74
C LEU A 92 29.09 1.36 19.00
N VAL A 93 27.98 0.81 18.50
CA VAL A 93 27.63 -0.60 18.71
C VAL A 93 28.63 -1.54 18.03
N ALA A 94 29.03 -1.24 16.79
CA ALA A 94 30.02 -2.02 16.05
C ALA A 94 31.42 -1.95 16.71
N GLY A 95 31.80 -0.79 17.27
CA GLY A 95 33.07 -0.61 17.98
C GLY A 95 33.17 -1.38 19.29
N VAL A 96 32.06 -1.51 20.04
CA VAL A 96 32.00 -2.29 21.30
C VAL A 96 32.25 -3.78 21.05
N GLY A 97 31.82 -4.32 19.90
CA GLY A 97 32.09 -5.71 19.49
C GLY A 97 33.57 -6.02 19.17
N GLY A 98 34.42 -5.00 18.97
CA GLY A 98 35.84 -5.18 18.66
C GLY A 98 36.78 -5.16 19.87
N MET A 99 36.29 -4.88 21.08
CA MET A 99 37.13 -4.58 22.26
C MET A 99 37.08 -5.62 23.39
N SER A 100 36.35 -6.74 23.25
CA SER A 100 36.16 -7.74 24.32
C SER A 100 36.86 -9.09 24.06
N PRO A 101 37.33 -9.81 25.10
CA PRO A 101 37.95 -11.14 24.95
C PRO A 101 36.97 -12.18 24.40
N ALA A 102 37.49 -13.14 23.62
CA ALA A 102 36.73 -14.04 22.74
C ALA A 102 35.58 -14.84 23.39
N HIS A 103 35.63 -15.10 24.70
CA HIS A 103 34.60 -15.89 25.40
C HIS A 103 33.38 -15.07 25.85
N GLU A 104 33.52 -13.78 26.16
CA GLU A 104 32.37 -12.87 26.42
C GLU A 104 31.71 -12.40 25.12
N LEU A 105 32.45 -12.48 24.02
CA LEU A 105 32.00 -12.03 22.71
C LEU A 105 30.95 -12.95 22.09
N ALA A 106 30.99 -14.26 22.37
CA ALA A 106 30.04 -15.22 21.80
C ALA A 106 28.59 -15.02 22.29
N ASP A 107 28.37 -14.82 23.60
CA ASP A 107 27.04 -14.57 24.19
C ASP A 107 26.50 -13.18 23.82
N ARG A 108 27.38 -12.18 23.64
CA ARG A 108 27.01 -10.81 23.22
C ARG A 108 26.87 -10.65 21.71
N SER A 109 27.47 -11.54 20.91
CA SER A 109 27.47 -11.46 19.45
C SER A 109 26.06 -11.52 18.87
N GLY A 110 25.14 -12.29 19.46
CA GLY A 110 23.76 -12.37 19.00
C GLY A 110 22.99 -11.07 19.21
N LEU A 111 23.10 -10.49 20.42
CA LEU A 111 22.44 -9.22 20.77
C LEU A 111 23.01 -8.05 19.97
N ILE A 112 24.34 -7.95 19.84
CA ILE A 112 25.00 -6.90 19.05
C ILE A 112 24.58 -7.01 17.57
N SER A 113 24.56 -8.21 17.01
CA SER A 113 24.08 -8.43 15.64
C SER A 113 22.61 -8.09 15.45
N ALA A 114 21.75 -8.35 16.45
CA ALA A 114 20.35 -7.92 16.41
C ALA A 114 20.24 -6.39 16.37
N ILE A 115 20.91 -5.69 17.28
CA ILE A 115 20.91 -4.22 17.34
C ILE A 115 21.44 -3.61 16.05
N LEU A 116 22.54 -4.14 15.50
CA LEU A 116 23.10 -3.65 14.23
C LEU A 116 22.14 -3.86 13.06
N ARG A 117 21.41 -4.98 13.02
CA ARG A 117 20.36 -5.21 12.00
C ARG A 117 19.21 -4.22 12.14
N ASP A 118 18.75 -3.97 13.36
CA ASP A 118 17.66 -3.02 13.62
C ASP A 118 18.08 -1.59 13.24
N LEU A 119 19.33 -1.19 13.53
CA LEU A 119 19.86 0.10 13.08
C LEU A 119 19.89 0.20 11.55
N VAL A 120 20.33 -0.84 10.84
CA VAL A 120 20.31 -0.86 9.36
C VAL A 120 18.89 -0.74 8.82
N GLY A 121 17.94 -1.44 9.44
CA GLY A 121 16.53 -1.37 9.09
C GLY A 121 15.92 0.03 9.29
N LEU A 122 16.22 0.69 10.42
CA LEU A 122 15.84 2.09 10.64
C LEU A 122 16.40 3.03 9.57
N GLY A 123 17.59 2.75 9.03
CA GLY A 123 18.15 3.53 7.92
C GLY A 123 17.33 3.41 6.63
N ARG A 124 16.80 2.22 6.34
CA ARG A 124 15.91 2.00 5.19
C ARG A 124 14.55 2.67 5.41
N ALA A 125 14.02 2.59 6.63
CA ALA A 125 12.78 3.27 7.00
C ALA A 125 12.92 4.79 6.85
N LEU A 126 14.05 5.35 7.28
CA LEU A 126 14.36 6.77 7.15
C LEU A 126 14.45 7.23 5.68
N ASP A 127 15.12 6.45 4.84
CA ASP A 127 15.21 6.69 3.39
C ASP A 127 13.82 6.77 2.75
N LEU A 128 12.97 5.78 3.03
CA LEU A 128 11.63 5.74 2.47
C LEU A 128 10.71 6.84 3.02
N ALA A 129 10.86 7.21 4.29
CA ALA A 129 10.16 8.37 4.86
C ALA A 129 10.58 9.68 4.17
N CYS A 130 11.87 9.85 3.88
CA CYS A 130 12.37 10.99 3.12
C CYS A 130 11.78 11.03 1.70
N ALA A 131 11.75 9.88 1.01
CA ALA A 131 11.17 9.78 -0.31
C ALA A 131 9.68 10.18 -0.32
N LYS A 132 8.90 9.65 0.63
CA LYS A 132 7.49 10.01 0.83
C LYS A 132 7.26 11.51 1.02
N GLU A 133 8.09 12.18 1.81
CA GLU A 133 7.99 13.63 2.02
C GLU A 133 8.35 14.44 0.78
N ILE A 134 9.38 14.03 0.03
CA ILE A 134 9.76 14.68 -1.24
C ILE A 134 8.63 14.55 -2.26
N GLU A 135 8.01 13.37 -2.36
CA GLU A 135 6.86 13.15 -3.21
C GLU A 135 5.64 13.98 -2.78
N ALA A 136 5.35 14.04 -1.48
CA ALA A 136 4.28 14.88 -0.94
C ALA A 136 4.51 16.37 -1.24
N ALA A 137 5.77 16.83 -1.22
CA ALA A 137 6.14 18.17 -1.61
C ALA A 137 5.96 18.40 -3.13
N ALA A 138 6.37 17.46 -3.97
CA ALA A 138 6.25 17.56 -5.42
C ALA A 138 4.79 17.74 -5.90
N ARG A 139 3.83 17.16 -5.18
CA ARG A 139 2.39 17.29 -5.50
C ARG A 139 1.86 18.70 -5.43
N LEU A 140 2.48 19.58 -4.64
CA LEU A 140 2.09 21.00 -4.61
C LEU A 140 2.21 21.64 -6.01
N CYS A 141 3.13 21.13 -6.84
CA CYS A 141 3.34 21.61 -8.21
C CYS A 141 2.42 20.94 -9.24
N THR A 142 1.92 19.74 -8.95
CA THR A 142 1.09 18.94 -9.86
C THR A 142 -0.12 18.35 -9.11
N PRO A 143 -1.06 19.18 -8.65
CA PRO A 143 -2.16 18.72 -7.80
C PRO A 143 -3.15 17.79 -8.52
N LEU A 144 -3.11 17.76 -9.86
CA LEU A 144 -3.92 16.87 -10.70
C LEU A 144 -3.22 15.55 -11.05
N ALA A 145 -1.92 15.41 -10.74
CA ALA A 145 -1.24 14.13 -10.92
C ALA A 145 -1.72 13.17 -9.82
N PRO A 146 -2.07 11.91 -10.16
CA PRO A 146 -2.41 10.95 -9.14
C PRO A 146 -1.24 10.78 -8.16
N PRO A 147 -1.52 10.56 -6.87
CA PRO A 147 -0.52 10.22 -5.87
C PRO A 147 0.52 9.23 -6.43
N PRO A 148 1.85 9.47 -6.34
CA PRO A 148 2.80 8.36 -6.37
C PRO A 148 2.38 7.35 -5.30
N ARG A 149 2.36 6.08 -5.70
CA ARG A 149 1.77 4.97 -4.96
C ARG A 149 2.92 4.11 -4.49
N HIS A 150 3.07 3.95 -3.19
CA HIS A 150 4.03 3.01 -2.65
C HIS A 150 3.38 1.64 -2.57
N SER A 151 3.87 0.72 -3.40
CA SER A 151 3.52 -0.68 -3.31
C SER A 151 4.30 -1.33 -2.18
N LEU A 152 3.78 -2.39 -1.58
CA LEU A 152 4.54 -3.26 -0.67
C LEU A 152 5.88 -3.72 -1.30
N GLY A 153 5.94 -3.84 -2.62
CA GLY A 153 7.16 -4.17 -3.36
C GLY A 153 8.29 -3.13 -3.22
N ASP A 154 7.96 -1.85 -2.99
CA ASP A 154 8.95 -0.77 -2.80
C ASP A 154 9.71 -0.92 -1.47
N PHE A 155 9.16 -1.71 -0.54
CA PHE A 155 9.74 -2.00 0.77
C PHE A 155 10.58 -3.29 0.77
N ALA A 156 11.12 -3.71 -0.38
CA ALA A 156 11.93 -4.92 -0.49
C ALA A 156 13.09 -4.93 0.52
N GLY A 157 13.16 -5.96 1.36
CA GLY A 157 14.18 -6.11 2.40
C GLY A 157 13.97 -5.24 3.65
N VAL A 158 12.87 -4.48 3.74
CA VAL A 158 12.47 -3.71 4.93
C VAL A 158 11.61 -4.58 5.85
N ARG A 159 11.81 -4.52 7.17
CA ARG A 159 11.04 -5.33 8.13
C ARG A 159 9.58 -4.87 8.19
N LEU A 160 8.65 -5.77 8.50
CA LEU A 160 7.22 -5.44 8.52
C LEU A 160 6.87 -4.31 9.51
N ASP A 161 7.53 -4.28 10.67
CA ASP A 161 7.37 -3.20 11.66
C ASP A 161 7.89 -1.85 11.14
N GLU A 162 8.95 -1.86 10.32
CA GLU A 162 9.50 -0.66 9.68
C GLU A 162 8.57 -0.15 8.58
N VAL A 163 8.01 -1.05 7.76
CA VAL A 163 6.97 -0.73 6.77
C VAL A 163 5.80 -0.05 7.46
N ASN A 164 5.32 -0.64 8.56
CA ASN A 164 4.23 -0.09 9.37
C ASN A 164 4.56 1.31 9.91
N ALA A 165 5.74 1.50 10.50
CA ALA A 165 6.17 2.79 11.01
C ALA A 165 6.20 3.87 9.91
N VAL A 166 6.74 3.54 8.74
CA VAL A 166 6.80 4.45 7.59
C VAL A 166 5.42 4.78 7.03
N ASN A 167 4.47 3.84 7.09
CA ASN A 167 3.10 4.11 6.70
C ASN A 167 2.35 4.97 7.72
N LEU A 168 2.69 4.89 9.01
CA LEU A 168 2.10 5.73 10.06
C LEU A 168 2.60 7.19 10.02
N LEU A 169 3.85 7.44 9.64
CA LEU A 169 4.47 8.77 9.69
C LEU A 169 3.75 9.86 8.87
N GLY A 170 2.99 9.48 7.84
CA GLY A 170 2.19 10.38 7.00
C GLY A 170 0.73 9.94 6.86
N ALA A 171 0.26 9.07 7.74
CA ALA A 171 -1.09 8.53 7.68
C ALA A 171 -2.14 9.62 8.01
N PRO A 172 -3.29 9.64 7.31
CA PRO A 172 -4.38 10.54 7.65
C PRO A 172 -5.02 10.12 8.99
N PRO A 173 -5.72 11.05 9.70
CA PRO A 173 -6.25 10.82 11.04
C PRO A 173 -7.11 9.55 11.20
N GLU A 174 -7.90 9.23 10.19
CA GLU A 174 -8.72 8.02 10.13
C GLU A 174 -7.89 6.73 10.16
N VAL A 175 -6.72 6.72 9.52
CA VAL A 175 -5.79 5.57 9.54
C VAL A 175 -5.08 5.47 10.88
N LEU A 176 -4.69 6.60 11.48
CA LEU A 176 -4.09 6.63 12.82
C LEU A 176 -5.08 6.10 13.87
N ALA A 177 -6.35 6.51 13.81
CA ALA A 177 -7.40 6.01 14.70
C ALA A 177 -7.64 4.50 14.54
N LEU A 178 -7.53 3.95 13.32
CA LEU A 178 -7.59 2.51 13.08
C LEU A 178 -6.38 1.78 13.67
N ALA A 179 -5.18 2.31 13.50
CA ALA A 179 -3.96 1.71 14.05
C ALA A 179 -3.98 1.67 15.59
N GLU A 180 -4.53 2.68 16.24
CA GLU A 180 -4.74 2.68 17.69
C GLU A 180 -5.75 1.60 18.14
N ARG A 181 -6.79 1.37 17.34
CA ARG A 181 -7.83 0.37 17.64
C ARG A 181 -7.39 -1.07 17.38
N TYR A 182 -6.51 -1.25 16.39
CA TYR A 182 -5.94 -2.55 16.01
C TYR A 182 -4.42 -2.51 16.18
N PRO A 183 -3.88 -2.53 17.41
CA PRO A 183 -2.44 -2.42 17.66
C PRO A 183 -1.64 -3.61 17.11
N ASP A 184 -2.30 -4.74 16.89
CA ASP A 184 -1.71 -5.94 16.29
C ASP A 184 -1.71 -5.90 14.76
N ALA A 185 -2.39 -4.92 14.15
CA ALA A 185 -2.34 -4.74 12.71
C ALA A 185 -1.02 -4.08 12.29
N ARG A 186 -0.57 -4.38 11.08
CA ARG A 186 0.56 -3.72 10.42
C ARG A 186 0.08 -3.12 9.11
N LEU A 187 0.24 -1.81 8.96
CA LEU A 187 -0.06 -1.09 7.73
C LEU A 187 0.99 -1.40 6.67
N LEU A 188 0.55 -1.99 5.56
CA LEU A 188 1.40 -2.38 4.42
C LEU A 188 1.44 -1.29 3.36
N GLU A 189 0.29 -0.70 3.07
CA GLU A 189 0.13 0.40 2.12
C GLU A 189 -0.89 1.39 2.66
N VAL A 190 -0.60 2.68 2.51
CA VAL A 190 -1.52 3.78 2.82
C VAL A 190 -1.46 4.76 1.65
N GLY A 191 -2.62 5.01 1.06
CA GLY A 191 -2.82 5.96 -0.03
C GLY A 191 -4.06 6.80 0.19
N ASP A 192 -4.36 7.68 -0.76
CA ASP A 192 -5.57 8.49 -0.73
C ASP A 192 -6.81 7.59 -0.90
N GLY A 193 -7.62 7.46 0.15
CA GLY A 193 -8.80 6.58 0.17
C GLY A 193 -8.50 5.08 0.06
N THR A 194 -7.25 4.63 0.27
CA THR A 194 -6.89 3.21 0.18
C THR A 194 -5.95 2.76 1.28
N ILE A 195 -6.17 1.56 1.83
CA ILE A 195 -5.30 0.96 2.84
C ILE A 195 -5.10 -0.53 2.58
N ALA A 196 -3.95 -1.06 2.98
CA ALA A 196 -3.74 -2.50 3.15
C ALA A 196 -3.15 -2.76 4.54
N ALA A 197 -3.76 -3.66 5.30
CA ALA A 197 -3.34 -3.96 6.67
C ALA A 197 -3.26 -5.47 6.91
N ALA A 198 -2.20 -5.93 7.58
CA ALA A 198 -1.97 -7.33 7.90
C ALA A 198 -2.20 -7.63 9.38
N PHE A 199 -2.65 -8.86 9.66
CA PHE A 199 -2.66 -9.51 10.96
C PHE A 199 -1.78 -10.77 10.89
N GLY A 200 -0.88 -10.92 11.85
CA GLY A 200 0.15 -11.97 11.86
C GLY A 200 1.43 -11.58 11.12
N ASP A 201 2.46 -12.44 11.23
CA ASP A 201 3.78 -12.21 10.61
C ASP A 201 3.80 -12.72 9.16
N LEU A 202 3.93 -11.80 8.21
CA LEU A 202 4.01 -12.14 6.78
C LEU A 202 5.34 -12.77 6.38
N ASP A 203 6.41 -12.53 7.14
CA ASP A 203 7.78 -12.95 6.78
C ASP A 203 8.02 -14.43 7.07
N SER A 204 7.30 -14.99 8.04
CA SER A 204 7.45 -16.38 8.48
C SER A 204 6.20 -17.24 8.28
N ALA A 205 5.10 -16.68 7.78
CA ALA A 205 3.87 -17.44 7.59
C ALA A 205 4.03 -18.50 6.49
N ASP A 206 3.57 -19.73 6.76
CA ASP A 206 3.45 -20.77 5.75
C ASP A 206 2.36 -20.44 4.73
N CYS A 207 1.34 -19.68 5.15
CA CYS A 207 0.24 -19.24 4.30
C CYS A 207 -0.22 -17.83 4.65
N VAL A 208 -0.45 -17.02 3.60
CA VAL A 208 -0.96 -15.65 3.70
C VAL A 208 -2.25 -15.53 2.91
N VAL A 209 -3.30 -15.01 3.55
CA VAL A 209 -4.61 -14.76 2.93
C VAL A 209 -4.78 -13.27 2.65
N THR A 210 -4.91 -12.87 1.39
CA THR A 210 -5.24 -11.50 1.00
C THR A 210 -6.73 -11.38 0.73
N MET A 211 -7.48 -10.78 1.65
CA MET A 211 -8.89 -10.46 1.46
C MET A 211 -9.06 -9.17 0.64
N VAL A 212 -9.79 -9.25 -0.47
CA VAL A 212 -10.10 -8.10 -1.33
C VAL A 212 -11.56 -7.71 -1.08
N ALA A 213 -11.77 -6.52 -0.51
CA ALA A 213 -13.11 -6.01 -0.24
C ALA A 213 -13.82 -5.54 -1.53
N GLY A 214 -15.14 -5.36 -1.44
CA GLY A 214 -15.99 -4.96 -2.56
C GLY A 214 -16.46 -3.51 -2.52
N VAL A 215 -17.65 -3.25 -3.07
CA VAL A 215 -18.29 -1.93 -3.13
C VAL A 215 -18.22 -1.20 -1.78
N GLY A 216 -17.92 0.10 -1.82
CA GLY A 216 -17.81 0.96 -0.65
C GLY A 216 -16.53 0.78 0.16
N SER A 217 -15.59 -0.07 -0.26
CA SER A 217 -14.36 -0.30 0.51
C SER A 217 -13.41 0.89 0.56
N SER A 218 -13.59 1.90 -0.30
CA SER A 218 -12.84 3.15 -0.26
C SER A 218 -13.38 4.16 0.75
N ASP A 219 -14.59 3.94 1.30
CA ASP A 219 -15.15 4.79 2.37
C ASP A 219 -14.46 4.46 3.71
N PRO A 220 -13.74 5.41 4.33
CA PRO A 220 -13.09 5.20 5.62
C PRO A 220 -14.05 4.76 6.74
N ALA A 221 -15.34 5.10 6.66
CA ALA A 221 -16.34 4.66 7.63
C ALA A 221 -16.49 3.13 7.67
N GLY A 222 -16.18 2.43 6.58
CA GLY A 222 -16.25 0.98 6.47
C GLY A 222 -14.95 0.25 6.82
N TRP A 223 -13.83 0.94 6.99
CA TRP A 223 -12.52 0.31 7.17
C TRP A 223 -12.41 -0.48 8.47
N GLU A 224 -12.97 0.03 9.57
CA GLU A 224 -12.96 -0.68 10.84
C GLU A 224 -13.65 -2.05 10.74
N GLY A 225 -14.81 -2.10 10.09
CA GLY A 225 -15.55 -3.35 9.90
C GLY A 225 -14.77 -4.36 9.05
N ASN A 226 -14.08 -3.89 8.01
CA ASN A 226 -13.24 -4.73 7.17
C ASN A 226 -11.99 -5.24 7.89
N LEU A 227 -11.29 -4.39 8.65
CA LEU A 227 -10.16 -4.83 9.49
C LEU A 227 -10.61 -5.88 10.51
N GLY A 228 -11.76 -5.66 11.16
CA GLY A 228 -12.32 -6.63 12.09
C GLY A 228 -12.66 -7.99 11.43
N ARG A 229 -13.06 -8.01 10.16
CA ARG A 229 -13.26 -9.25 9.39
C ARG A 229 -11.95 -10.00 9.18
N ALA A 230 -10.89 -9.30 8.76
CA ALA A 230 -9.57 -9.93 8.58
C ALA A 230 -8.97 -10.41 9.92
N GLU A 231 -9.11 -9.65 10.99
CA GLU A 231 -8.67 -10.05 12.34
C GLU A 231 -9.39 -11.34 12.79
N ARG A 232 -10.71 -11.43 12.59
CA ARG A 232 -11.47 -12.65 12.91
C ARG A 232 -11.04 -13.83 12.05
N LEU A 233 -10.80 -13.62 10.75
CA LEU A 233 -10.33 -14.67 9.87
C LEU A 233 -8.93 -15.17 10.27
N HIS A 234 -8.02 -14.25 10.59
CA HIS A 234 -6.70 -14.55 11.14
C HIS A 234 -6.80 -15.43 12.38
N ARG A 235 -7.60 -15.02 13.38
CA ARG A 235 -7.81 -15.80 14.61
C ARG A 235 -8.42 -17.18 14.37
N SER A 236 -9.35 -17.27 13.41
CA SER A 236 -10.11 -18.50 13.18
C SER A 236 -9.35 -19.52 12.32
N THR A 237 -8.49 -19.05 11.42
CA THR A 237 -7.69 -19.91 10.52
C THR A 237 -6.28 -20.16 11.03
N GLY A 238 -5.71 -19.23 11.80
CA GLY A 238 -4.30 -19.23 12.20
C GLY A 238 -3.34 -18.69 11.13
N ALA A 239 -3.83 -18.43 9.91
CA ALA A 239 -3.01 -17.91 8.82
C ALA A 239 -2.81 -16.39 8.96
N ALA A 240 -1.68 -15.87 8.49
CA ALA A 240 -1.52 -14.43 8.36
C ALA A 240 -2.54 -13.89 7.36
N THR A 241 -3.26 -12.82 7.71
CA THR A 241 -4.39 -12.32 6.91
C THR A 241 -4.22 -10.84 6.64
N ILE A 242 -4.36 -10.46 5.38
CA ILE A 242 -4.32 -9.09 4.90
C ILE A 242 -5.73 -8.67 4.54
N MET A 243 -6.19 -7.54 5.07
CA MET A 243 -7.32 -6.81 4.50
C MET A 243 -6.79 -5.81 3.47
N TRP A 244 -7.13 -6.02 2.20
CA TRP A 244 -6.69 -5.18 1.09
C TRP A 244 -7.84 -4.32 0.58
N LEU A 245 -7.76 -3.02 0.87
CA LEU A 245 -8.65 -1.95 0.41
C LEU A 245 -7.84 -1.03 -0.53
N GLY A 246 -6.98 -1.64 -1.35
CA GLY A 246 -5.95 -0.98 -2.14
C GLY A 246 -6.42 -0.48 -3.51
N TYR A 247 -7.71 -0.18 -3.70
CA TYR A 247 -8.25 0.32 -4.97
C TYR A 247 -9.39 1.32 -4.75
N GLU A 248 -9.69 2.11 -5.77
CA GLU A 248 -10.86 3.00 -5.79
C GLU A 248 -12.08 2.14 -6.10
N ALA A 249 -12.81 1.76 -5.05
CA ALA A 249 -14.02 0.96 -5.17
C ALA A 249 -15.20 1.81 -5.61
N PRO A 250 -16.17 1.23 -6.33
CA PRO A 250 -17.45 1.91 -6.58
C PRO A 250 -18.11 2.30 -5.24
N ASP A 251 -18.71 3.49 -5.17
CA ASP A 251 -19.39 3.97 -3.95
C ASP A 251 -20.72 3.25 -3.73
N SER A 252 -21.31 2.72 -4.80
CA SER A 252 -22.63 2.09 -4.77
C SER A 252 -22.77 0.93 -5.76
N VAL A 253 -23.79 0.09 -5.53
CA VAL A 253 -24.11 -1.05 -6.43
C VAL A 253 -24.41 -0.61 -7.87
N PRO A 254 -25.15 0.48 -8.14
CA PRO A 254 -25.32 0.99 -9.50
C PRO A 254 -24.00 1.35 -10.19
N GLU A 255 -23.07 1.99 -9.50
CA GLU A 255 -21.76 2.33 -10.04
C GLU A 255 -20.88 1.10 -10.25
N ALA A 256 -21.09 0.06 -9.44
CA ALA A 256 -20.43 -1.22 -9.57
C ALA A 256 -20.77 -1.95 -10.88
N LEU A 257 -21.72 -1.49 -11.69
CA LEU A 257 -21.90 -2.01 -13.06
C LEU A 257 -20.69 -1.73 -13.96
N SER A 258 -19.89 -0.72 -13.65
CA SER A 258 -18.66 -0.42 -14.39
C SER A 258 -17.57 -1.43 -14.07
N THR A 259 -16.87 -1.88 -15.11
CA THR A 259 -15.68 -2.76 -14.98
C THR A 259 -14.38 -1.96 -14.82
N ALA A 260 -14.40 -0.63 -15.02
CA ALA A 260 -13.18 0.18 -14.96
C ALA A 260 -12.50 0.15 -13.58
N PRO A 261 -13.22 0.29 -12.44
CA PRO A 261 -12.61 0.17 -11.12
C PRO A 261 -11.98 -1.20 -10.88
N ALA A 262 -12.65 -2.29 -11.30
CA ALA A 262 -12.10 -3.64 -11.16
C ALA A 262 -10.85 -3.89 -12.01
N ARG A 263 -10.76 -3.32 -13.22
CA ARG A 263 -9.56 -3.41 -14.06
C ARG A 263 -8.38 -2.69 -13.41
N ALA A 264 -8.58 -1.43 -13.02
CA ALA A 264 -7.53 -0.63 -12.37
C ALA A 264 -7.11 -1.24 -11.02
N GLY A 265 -8.08 -1.68 -10.21
CA GLY A 265 -7.81 -2.40 -8.96
C GLY A 265 -7.10 -3.73 -9.20
N GLY A 266 -7.39 -4.43 -10.30
CA GLY A 266 -6.73 -5.68 -10.65
C GLY A 266 -5.25 -5.53 -10.97
N GLU A 267 -4.87 -4.44 -11.64
CA GLU A 267 -3.46 -4.07 -11.86
C GLU A 267 -2.77 -3.81 -10.51
N ARG A 268 -3.38 -3.02 -9.63
CA ARG A 268 -2.85 -2.72 -8.28
C ARG A 268 -2.71 -3.96 -7.41
N LEU A 269 -3.70 -4.85 -7.43
CA LEU A 269 -3.66 -6.09 -6.66
C LEU A 269 -2.57 -7.03 -7.17
N ARG A 270 -2.31 -7.06 -8.49
CA ARG A 270 -1.22 -7.84 -9.08
C ARG A 270 0.14 -7.33 -8.60
N GLU A 271 0.35 -6.02 -8.61
CA GLU A 271 1.57 -5.38 -8.07
C GLU A 271 1.75 -5.70 -6.58
N PHE A 272 0.68 -5.55 -5.78
CA PHE A 272 0.68 -5.89 -4.36
C PHE A 272 1.08 -7.34 -4.10
N GLN A 273 0.44 -8.28 -4.80
CA GLN A 273 0.72 -9.71 -4.67
C GLN A 273 2.14 -10.07 -5.13
N SER A 274 2.67 -9.38 -6.14
CA SER A 274 4.05 -9.57 -6.58
C SER A 274 5.06 -9.09 -5.51
N GLY A 275 4.79 -7.95 -4.88
CA GLY A 275 5.56 -7.47 -3.72
C GLY A 275 5.51 -8.46 -2.55
N LEU A 276 4.32 -9.01 -2.26
CA LEU A 276 4.14 -10.03 -1.22
C LEU A 276 4.90 -11.33 -1.53
N ARG A 277 4.86 -11.78 -2.80
CA ARG A 277 5.64 -12.94 -3.26
C ARG A 277 7.14 -12.71 -3.12
N GLY A 278 7.64 -11.52 -3.46
CA GLY A 278 9.04 -11.16 -3.29
C GLY A 278 9.46 -11.12 -1.82
N ARG A 279 8.55 -10.70 -0.93
CA ARG A 279 8.77 -10.65 0.52
C ARG A 279 8.87 -12.04 1.15
N ASN A 280 7.92 -12.93 0.84
CA ASN A 280 7.92 -14.31 1.32
C ASN A 280 7.71 -15.28 0.14
N PRO A 281 8.79 -15.70 -0.54
CA PRO A 281 8.71 -16.61 -1.68
C PRO A 281 8.15 -17.99 -1.32
N GLY A 282 8.36 -18.44 -0.08
CA GLY A 282 7.96 -19.76 0.42
C GLY A 282 6.51 -19.86 0.91
N ALA A 283 5.82 -18.74 1.15
CA ALA A 283 4.44 -18.76 1.62
C ALA A 283 3.45 -19.19 0.52
N ALA A 284 2.47 -20.02 0.86
CA ALA A 284 1.27 -20.18 0.06
C ALA A 284 0.45 -18.88 0.09
N LEU A 285 0.27 -18.24 -1.07
CA LEU A 285 -0.52 -17.02 -1.18
C LEU A 285 -1.93 -17.34 -1.66
N VAL A 286 -2.93 -17.04 -0.83
CA VAL A 286 -4.34 -17.22 -1.18
C VAL A 286 -5.02 -15.87 -1.27
N VAL A 287 -5.64 -15.57 -2.40
CA VAL A 287 -6.41 -14.34 -2.59
C VAL A 287 -7.89 -14.67 -2.43
N ALA A 288 -8.58 -13.95 -1.56
CA ALA A 288 -10.00 -14.15 -1.27
C ALA A 288 -10.78 -12.87 -1.60
N GLY A 289 -11.37 -12.82 -2.78
CA GLY A 289 -12.16 -11.67 -3.23
C GLY A 289 -13.62 -11.78 -2.81
N HIS A 290 -14.14 -10.75 -2.17
CA HIS A 290 -15.52 -10.67 -1.70
C HIS A 290 -16.33 -9.69 -2.55
N SER A 291 -17.51 -10.12 -3.03
CA SER A 291 -18.40 -9.26 -3.82
C SER A 291 -17.65 -8.66 -5.02
N TYR A 292 -17.74 -7.35 -5.28
CA TYR A 292 -16.96 -6.69 -6.33
C TYR A 292 -15.43 -6.92 -6.24
N GLY A 293 -14.90 -7.20 -5.04
CA GLY A 293 -13.51 -7.58 -4.83
C GLY A 293 -13.12 -8.90 -5.52
N SER A 294 -14.07 -9.81 -5.74
CA SER A 294 -13.83 -11.02 -6.56
C SER A 294 -13.63 -10.68 -8.03
N THR A 295 -14.33 -9.67 -8.55
CA THR A 295 -14.15 -9.15 -9.91
C THR A 295 -12.78 -8.49 -10.05
N VAL A 296 -12.37 -7.70 -9.06
CA VAL A 296 -11.03 -7.10 -8.98
C VAL A 296 -9.95 -8.19 -9.00
N ALA A 297 -10.09 -9.21 -8.15
CA ALA A 297 -9.17 -10.36 -8.10
C ALA A 297 -9.16 -11.16 -9.41
N GLY A 298 -10.32 -11.31 -10.06
CA GLY A 298 -10.43 -11.91 -11.39
C GLY A 298 -9.67 -11.13 -12.45
N HIS A 299 -9.76 -9.79 -12.45
CA HIS A 299 -8.97 -8.94 -13.33
C HIS A 299 -7.47 -9.02 -13.05
N ALA A 300 -7.06 -9.10 -11.78
CA ALA A 300 -5.68 -9.31 -11.39
C ALA A 300 -5.10 -10.64 -11.92
N ALA A 301 -5.95 -11.66 -12.11
CA ALA A 301 -5.59 -12.95 -12.68
C ALA A 301 -5.62 -13.01 -14.21
N THR A 302 -5.92 -11.93 -14.93
CA THR A 302 -5.87 -11.94 -16.42
C THR A 302 -4.46 -11.72 -16.97
N GLY A 303 -4.21 -12.03 -18.24
CA GLY A 303 -2.97 -11.66 -18.93
C GLY A 303 -1.73 -12.29 -18.31
N GLU A 304 -0.86 -11.46 -17.74
CA GLU A 304 0.37 -11.90 -17.07
C GLU A 304 0.16 -12.86 -15.90
N GLY A 305 -1.07 -12.98 -15.39
CA GLY A 305 -1.43 -13.78 -14.22
C GLY A 305 -1.16 -13.13 -12.87
N LEU A 306 -1.77 -13.69 -11.82
CA LEU A 306 -1.70 -13.22 -10.44
C LEU A 306 -0.73 -14.08 -9.62
N ASP A 307 0.15 -13.44 -8.84
CA ASP A 307 1.01 -14.13 -7.88
C ASP A 307 0.20 -14.67 -6.68
N ALA A 308 -0.48 -15.79 -6.91
CA ALA A 308 -1.29 -16.52 -5.94
C ALA A 308 -1.26 -18.02 -6.26
N ASP A 309 -1.36 -18.83 -5.22
CA ASP A 309 -1.47 -20.30 -5.28
C ASP A 309 -2.94 -20.74 -5.26
N ALA A 310 -3.83 -19.95 -4.64
CA ALA A 310 -5.27 -20.14 -4.77
C ALA A 310 -6.03 -18.81 -4.85
N LEU A 311 -7.17 -18.83 -5.56
CA LEU A 311 -8.10 -17.73 -5.68
C LEU A 311 -9.50 -18.17 -5.25
N VAL A 312 -10.01 -17.54 -4.19
CA VAL A 312 -11.35 -17.77 -3.64
C VAL A 312 -12.26 -16.60 -4.03
N LEU A 313 -13.33 -16.88 -4.77
CA LEU A 313 -14.28 -15.91 -5.31
C LEU A 313 -15.61 -16.01 -4.54
N MET A 314 -15.82 -15.14 -3.55
CA MET A 314 -16.97 -15.17 -2.64
C MET A 314 -18.06 -14.21 -3.08
N GLY A 315 -19.29 -14.70 -3.29
CA GLY A 315 -20.44 -13.86 -3.65
C GLY A 315 -20.18 -13.03 -4.91
N SER A 316 -19.57 -13.62 -5.92
CA SER A 316 -19.01 -12.90 -7.07
C SER A 316 -20.08 -12.41 -8.06
N PRO A 317 -20.11 -11.12 -8.45
CA PRO A 317 -20.95 -10.61 -9.54
C PRO A 317 -20.36 -10.88 -10.94
N GLY A 318 -19.29 -11.67 -11.02
CA GLY A 318 -18.67 -12.10 -12.27
C GLY A 318 -17.17 -11.87 -12.30
N VAL A 319 -16.47 -12.62 -13.15
CA VAL A 319 -15.04 -12.48 -13.40
C VAL A 319 -14.73 -12.56 -14.90
N PRO A 320 -13.55 -12.10 -15.33
CA PRO A 320 -13.08 -12.32 -16.70
C PRO A 320 -13.04 -13.80 -17.10
N GLY A 321 -13.00 -14.06 -18.41
CA GLY A 321 -13.12 -15.42 -18.95
C GLY A 321 -11.90 -16.33 -18.72
N GLU A 322 -10.68 -15.83 -18.70
CA GLU A 322 -9.49 -16.65 -18.45
C GLU A 322 -8.75 -16.10 -17.25
N LEU A 323 -8.51 -16.98 -16.27
CA LEU A 323 -7.83 -16.66 -15.02
C LEU A 323 -6.54 -17.48 -14.96
N THR A 324 -5.42 -16.78 -14.82
CA THR A 324 -4.07 -17.32 -14.73
C THR A 324 -3.51 -16.98 -13.36
N LEU A 325 -3.16 -18.00 -12.59
CA LEU A 325 -2.45 -17.86 -11.32
C LEU A 325 -1.02 -18.40 -11.50
N ARG A 326 -0.05 -17.78 -10.82
CA ARG A 326 1.38 -18.10 -10.92
C ARG A 326 1.88 -19.05 -9.82
N GLY A 327 0.96 -19.73 -9.14
CA GLY A 327 1.28 -20.82 -8.21
C GLY A 327 1.69 -22.10 -8.95
N GLU A 328 2.30 -23.02 -8.22
CA GLU A 328 2.77 -24.31 -8.75
C GLU A 328 1.61 -25.27 -9.07
N ASP A 329 0.60 -25.30 -8.19
CA ASP A 329 -0.66 -26.03 -8.38
C ASP A 329 -1.86 -25.08 -8.16
N PRO A 330 -2.17 -24.23 -9.15
CA PRO A 330 -3.10 -23.13 -8.98
C PRO A 330 -4.55 -23.62 -8.85
N ARG A 331 -5.26 -23.13 -7.83
CA ARG A 331 -6.67 -23.47 -7.59
C ARG A 331 -7.59 -22.25 -7.65
N VAL A 332 -8.75 -22.41 -8.28
CA VAL A 332 -9.82 -21.41 -8.27
C VAL A 332 -11.07 -22.01 -7.65
N VAL A 333 -11.55 -21.38 -6.57
CA VAL A 333 -12.71 -21.82 -5.80
C VAL A 333 -13.77 -20.72 -5.84
N ALA A 334 -14.96 -21.05 -6.33
CA ALA A 334 -16.13 -20.18 -6.24
C ALA A 334 -16.97 -20.52 -5.01
N VAL A 335 -17.32 -19.51 -4.22
CA VAL A 335 -18.09 -19.66 -2.98
C VAL A 335 -19.37 -18.83 -3.09
N LEU A 336 -20.51 -19.49 -2.89
CA LEU A 336 -21.81 -18.81 -2.90
C LEU A 336 -22.63 -19.26 -1.68
N GLY A 337 -23.08 -18.28 -0.91
CA GLY A 337 -23.95 -18.46 0.24
C GLY A 337 -25.35 -18.89 -0.18
N ASP A 338 -25.98 -19.74 0.61
CA ASP A 338 -27.35 -20.22 0.35
C ASP A 338 -28.43 -19.13 0.37
N ARG A 339 -28.15 -17.99 1.03
CA ARG A 339 -29.00 -16.81 1.11
C ARG A 339 -28.40 -15.59 0.41
N ASP A 340 -27.34 -15.76 -0.37
CA ASP A 340 -26.69 -14.65 -1.08
C ASP A 340 -27.53 -14.23 -2.30
N PRO A 341 -28.06 -12.99 -2.36
CA PRO A 341 -28.84 -12.49 -3.50
C PRO A 341 -28.04 -12.38 -4.80
N ILE A 342 -26.71 -12.35 -4.76
CA ILE A 342 -25.88 -12.39 -6.00
C ILE A 342 -26.14 -13.68 -6.79
N GLY A 343 -26.49 -14.78 -6.12
CA GLY A 343 -26.89 -16.01 -6.78
C GLY A 343 -28.14 -15.88 -7.68
N LEU A 344 -28.92 -14.81 -7.50
CA LEU A 344 -30.09 -14.48 -8.32
C LEU A 344 -29.76 -13.49 -9.46
N ALA A 345 -28.58 -12.87 -9.43
CA ALA A 345 -28.14 -11.85 -10.40
C ALA A 345 -27.36 -12.43 -11.58
N GLY A 346 -26.92 -13.70 -11.50
CA GLY A 346 -26.31 -14.45 -12.60
C GLY A 346 -27.34 -15.26 -13.41
N THR A 347 -27.06 -15.49 -14.70
CA THR A 347 -27.89 -16.35 -15.57
C THR A 347 -27.56 -17.83 -15.46
N GLY A 348 -26.67 -18.22 -14.53
CA GLY A 348 -26.12 -19.57 -14.43
C GLY A 348 -25.01 -19.89 -15.45
N GLU A 349 -24.59 -18.90 -16.24
CA GLU A 349 -23.43 -18.94 -17.15
C GLU A 349 -22.68 -17.60 -17.19
N LEU A 350 -23.43 -16.50 -17.26
CA LEU A 350 -22.93 -15.12 -17.27
C LEU A 350 -23.44 -14.36 -16.05
N ALA A 351 -22.61 -13.47 -15.55
CA ALA A 351 -22.94 -12.46 -14.56
C ALA A 351 -22.57 -11.07 -15.11
N VAL A 352 -22.82 -10.02 -14.33
CA VAL A 352 -22.63 -8.62 -14.75
C VAL A 352 -21.23 -8.36 -15.31
N HIS A 353 -20.19 -8.97 -14.71
CA HIS A 353 -18.79 -8.75 -15.08
C HIS A 353 -18.16 -9.87 -15.92
N GLY A 354 -18.96 -10.75 -16.51
CA GLY A 354 -18.46 -11.82 -17.38
C GLY A 354 -18.90 -13.19 -16.91
N ARG A 355 -17.97 -14.14 -16.78
CA ARG A 355 -18.28 -15.50 -16.36
C ARG A 355 -18.81 -15.49 -14.93
N ASP A 356 -19.91 -16.19 -14.69
CA ASP A 356 -20.38 -16.50 -13.34
C ASP A 356 -19.49 -17.61 -12.73
N PRO A 357 -18.72 -17.36 -11.66
CA PRO A 357 -17.86 -18.39 -11.05
C PRO A 357 -18.66 -19.53 -10.43
N ALA A 358 -19.87 -19.27 -9.93
CA ALA A 358 -20.71 -20.25 -9.25
C ALA A 358 -21.47 -21.17 -10.23
N ALA A 359 -21.51 -20.79 -11.51
CA ALA A 359 -22.08 -21.60 -12.58
C ALA A 359 -21.41 -22.98 -12.66
N ALA A 360 -22.19 -24.02 -12.97
CA ALA A 360 -21.63 -25.36 -13.20
C ALA A 360 -20.69 -25.40 -14.42
N THR A 361 -20.91 -24.50 -15.39
CA THR A 361 -20.13 -24.35 -16.61
C THR A 361 -18.82 -23.58 -16.41
N SER A 362 -18.56 -23.03 -15.22
CA SER A 362 -17.36 -22.22 -14.97
C SER A 362 -16.05 -23.02 -14.98
N GLY A 363 -16.14 -24.32 -14.67
CA GLY A 363 -14.99 -25.20 -14.51
C GLY A 363 -14.25 -25.06 -13.16
N PHE A 364 -14.70 -24.14 -12.30
CA PHE A 364 -14.08 -23.92 -10.99
C PHE A 364 -14.59 -24.92 -9.94
N GLU A 365 -13.79 -25.15 -8.91
CA GLU A 365 -14.27 -25.80 -7.70
C GLU A 365 -15.35 -24.93 -7.05
N ARG A 366 -16.42 -25.53 -6.53
CA ARG A 366 -17.56 -24.78 -5.99
C ARG A 366 -17.87 -25.19 -4.57
N TRP A 367 -17.93 -24.22 -3.67
CA TRP A 367 -18.40 -24.39 -2.31
C TRP A 367 -19.76 -23.73 -2.13
N ARG A 368 -20.71 -24.50 -1.59
CA ARG A 368 -21.96 -23.94 -1.04
C ARG A 368 -21.82 -23.92 0.47
N VAL A 369 -22.03 -22.74 1.04
CA VAL A 369 -21.94 -22.51 2.48
C VAL A 369 -23.21 -21.84 2.98
N PRO A 370 -23.61 -22.06 4.24
CA PRO A 370 -24.64 -21.23 4.86
C PRO A 370 -24.15 -19.78 4.92
N GLY A 371 -25.02 -18.82 4.58
CA GLY A 371 -24.64 -17.42 4.68
C GLY A 371 -25.40 -16.47 3.78
N ASP A 372 -25.47 -15.22 4.23
CA ASP A 372 -25.84 -14.10 3.36
C ASP A 372 -24.59 -13.52 2.68
N HIS A 373 -24.78 -12.45 1.90
CA HIS A 373 -23.71 -11.85 1.12
C HIS A 373 -22.54 -11.32 1.95
N SER A 374 -22.71 -10.99 3.24
CA SER A 374 -21.66 -10.36 4.05
C SER A 374 -21.03 -11.30 5.08
N GLY A 375 -21.77 -12.33 5.50
CA GLY A 375 -21.42 -13.20 6.63
C GLY A 375 -20.49 -14.39 6.32
N TYR A 376 -19.92 -14.50 5.11
CA TYR A 376 -19.07 -15.64 4.72
C TYR A 376 -17.98 -15.98 5.74
N VAL A 377 -17.21 -14.98 6.16
CA VAL A 377 -16.06 -15.18 7.06
C VAL A 377 -16.43 -15.44 8.52
N ASP A 378 -17.71 -15.28 8.86
CA ASP A 378 -18.24 -15.57 10.20
C ASP A 378 -18.91 -16.97 10.23
N ASP A 379 -19.06 -17.63 9.09
CA ASP A 379 -19.64 -18.98 9.00
C ASP A 379 -18.60 -20.08 9.27
N PRO A 380 -18.82 -20.97 10.25
CA PRO A 380 -17.87 -22.04 10.59
C PRO A 380 -17.58 -23.01 9.43
N VAL A 381 -18.57 -23.29 8.57
CA VAL A 381 -18.40 -24.22 7.44
C VAL A 381 -17.46 -23.61 6.39
N PHE A 382 -17.62 -22.31 6.11
CA PHE A 382 -16.69 -21.57 5.27
C PHE A 382 -15.28 -21.57 5.86
N VAL A 383 -15.14 -21.23 7.15
CA VAL A 383 -13.83 -21.17 7.82
C VAL A 383 -13.12 -22.52 7.81
N ASP A 384 -13.84 -23.61 8.07
CA ASP A 384 -13.26 -24.96 8.07
C ASP A 384 -12.81 -25.38 6.66
N LYS A 385 -13.59 -25.08 5.62
CA LYS A 385 -13.21 -25.32 4.23
C LYS A 385 -11.99 -24.50 3.82
N LEU A 386 -11.96 -23.21 4.20
CA LEU A 386 -10.83 -22.36 3.94
C LEU A 386 -9.57 -22.90 4.64
N ARG A 387 -9.64 -23.30 5.91
CA ARG A 387 -8.50 -23.90 6.63
C ARG A 387 -7.96 -25.15 5.92
N GLY A 388 -8.85 -25.99 5.40
CA GLY A 388 -8.48 -27.14 4.56
C GLY A 388 -7.69 -26.72 3.32
N LEU A 389 -8.23 -25.77 2.54
CA LEU A 389 -7.55 -25.21 1.38
C LEU A 389 -6.17 -24.64 1.72
N LEU A 390 -6.07 -23.83 2.79
CA LEU A 390 -4.81 -23.23 3.22
C LEU A 390 -3.76 -24.29 3.54
N THR A 391 -4.17 -25.37 4.23
CA THR A 391 -3.27 -26.49 4.59
C THR A 391 -2.80 -27.25 3.35
N GLU A 392 -3.73 -27.54 2.42
CA GLU A 392 -3.43 -28.24 1.17
C GLU A 392 -2.48 -27.42 0.28
N THR A 393 -2.74 -26.12 0.13
CA THR A 393 -1.93 -25.22 -0.69
C THR A 393 -0.53 -25.00 -0.08
N ALA A 394 -0.41 -24.86 1.25
CA ALA A 394 0.88 -24.78 1.92
C ALA A 394 1.70 -26.07 1.76
N THR A 395 1.04 -27.24 1.86
CA THR A 395 1.69 -28.54 1.67
C THR A 395 2.18 -28.72 0.24
N ALA A 396 1.37 -28.34 -0.74
CA ALA A 396 1.74 -28.44 -2.16
C ALA A 396 2.96 -27.58 -2.51
N LYS A 397 3.09 -26.40 -1.89
CA LYS A 397 4.20 -25.46 -2.14
C LYS A 397 5.51 -25.84 -1.44
N GLY A 398 5.41 -26.57 -0.32
CA GLY A 398 6.58 -27.06 0.41
C GLY A 398 7.14 -28.39 -0.11
N ALA A 399 6.44 -29.04 -1.04
CA ALA A 399 6.80 -30.32 -1.65
C ALA A 399 7.62 -30.11 -2.93
#